data_AF-E3FT35-F1
#
_entry.id   AF-E3FT35-F1
#
_cell.length_a   1.000
_cell.length_b   1.000
_cell.length_c   1.000
_cell.angle_alpha   90.00
_cell.angle_beta   90.00
_cell.angle_gamma   90.00
#
_symmetry.space_group_name_H-M   'P 1'
#
loop_
_entity.id
_entity.type
_entity.pdbx_description
1 polymer ?
#
loop_
_entity_poly.entity_id
_entity_poly.type
_entity_poly.pdbx_seq_one_letter_code
_entity_poly.pdbx_strand_id
1 'polypeptide(L)'
;MGATKVPPGGEGVALDLPQRPLPGQLKPDASGRCPGRSHTSLNGGCWRALEGGEEKCAEDEYVHKGKCYAPVFPRGRQPTSESSLDAGSP
;
A
#
# COMPACT_ATOMS: atom_id res chain seq x y z
N MET A 1 21.23 -21.61 28.59
CA MET A 1 19.85 -21.82 28.11
C MET A 1 19.36 -20.47 27.62
N GLY A 2 19.27 -20.28 26.30
CA GLY A 2 19.03 -18.97 25.70
C GLY A 2 17.64 -18.41 26.08
N ALA A 3 17.62 -17.20 26.62
CA ALA A 3 16.37 -16.50 26.86
C ALA A 3 15.82 -16.02 25.51
N THR A 4 14.83 -16.75 24.98
CA THR A 4 14.02 -16.30 23.85
C THR A 4 13.25 -15.06 24.29
N LYS A 5 13.83 -13.89 24.03
CA LYS A 5 13.21 -12.58 24.25
C LYS A 5 12.10 -12.45 23.20
N VAL A 6 10.90 -12.91 23.52
CA VAL A 6 9.71 -12.52 22.77
C VAL A 6 9.45 -11.05 23.15
N PRO A 7 9.60 -10.08 22.23
CA PRO A 7 9.21 -8.71 22.55
C PRO A 7 7.68 -8.66 22.69
N PRO A 8 7.14 -7.88 23.64
CA PRO A 8 5.71 -7.74 23.81
C PRO A 8 5.12 -7.01 22.61
N GLY A 9 4.50 -7.77 21.69
CA GLY A 9 3.59 -7.23 20.69
C GLY A 9 2.26 -6.92 21.37
N GLY A 10 2.06 -5.66 21.72
CA GLY A 10 0.77 -5.14 22.17
C GLY A 10 0.17 -4.25 21.08
N GLU A 11 -1.03 -4.63 20.64
CA GLU A 11 -2.05 -3.84 19.92
C GLU A 11 -1.67 -3.24 18.56
N GLY A 12 -2.06 -3.98 17.51
CA GLY A 12 -1.90 -3.63 16.09
C GLY A 12 -0.87 -4.55 15.45
N VAL A 13 -1.31 -5.63 14.78
CA VAL A 13 -0.39 -6.49 14.00
C VAL A 13 0.01 -5.72 12.74
N ALA A 14 0.93 -4.79 12.90
CA ALA A 14 1.49 -4.09 11.76
C ALA A 14 2.42 -5.06 11.02
N LEU A 15 2.20 -5.22 9.71
CA LEU A 15 2.91 -6.20 8.91
C LEU A 15 4.31 -5.68 8.53
N ASP A 16 5.33 -6.54 8.57
CA ASP A 16 6.64 -6.19 8.00
C ASP A 16 6.53 -6.10 6.47
N LEU A 17 7.34 -5.21 5.88
CA LEU A 17 7.23 -4.88 4.47
C LEU A 17 7.66 -6.08 3.58
N PRO A 18 6.80 -6.56 2.67
CA PRO A 18 7.08 -7.77 1.91
C PRO A 18 8.28 -7.57 0.98
N GLN A 19 9.11 -8.60 0.82
CA GLN A 19 10.30 -8.59 -0.06
C GLN A 19 9.95 -8.40 -1.55
N ARG A 20 8.68 -8.63 -1.91
CA ARG A 20 8.14 -8.46 -3.26
C ARG A 20 6.88 -7.59 -3.20
N PRO A 21 6.55 -6.87 -4.28
CA PRO A 21 5.33 -6.08 -4.35
C PRO A 21 4.10 -6.98 -4.20
N LEU A 22 3.05 -6.45 -3.58
CA LEU A 22 1.77 -7.15 -3.51
C LEU A 22 1.18 -7.33 -4.93
N PRO A 23 0.41 -8.40 -5.17
CA PRO A 23 -0.29 -8.58 -6.45
C PRO A 23 -1.16 -7.36 -6.79
N GLY A 24 -0.96 -6.80 -7.99
CA GLY A 24 -1.69 -5.61 -8.44
C GLY A 24 -1.21 -4.28 -7.86
N GLN A 25 -0.22 -4.27 -6.97
CA GLN A 25 0.38 -3.04 -6.47
C GLN A 25 1.09 -2.29 -7.60
N LEU A 26 0.98 -0.97 -7.56
CA LEU A 26 1.63 -0.09 -8.51
C LEU A 26 3.15 -0.22 -8.36
N LYS A 27 3.83 -0.39 -9.49
CA LYS A 27 5.29 -0.49 -9.55
C LYS A 27 5.90 0.87 -9.87
N PRO A 28 7.09 1.19 -9.34
CA PRO A 28 7.80 2.39 -9.74
C PRO A 28 8.16 2.36 -11.23
N ASP A 29 8.34 3.54 -11.83
CA ASP A 29 8.77 3.66 -13.24
C ASP A 29 10.23 3.24 -13.43
N ALA A 30 10.74 3.29 -14.68
CA ALA A 30 12.12 2.95 -15.01
C ALA A 30 13.17 3.73 -14.20
N SER A 31 12.81 4.92 -13.71
CA SER A 31 13.64 5.77 -12.84
C SER A 31 13.49 5.47 -11.35
N GLY A 32 12.69 4.47 -10.97
CA GLY A 32 12.45 4.10 -9.58
C GLY A 32 11.45 4.99 -8.85
N ARG A 33 10.67 5.84 -9.53
CA ARG A 33 9.73 6.78 -8.89
C ARG A 33 8.29 6.29 -8.95
N CYS A 34 7.52 6.70 -7.93
CA CYS A 34 6.09 6.45 -7.84
C CYS A 34 5.31 7.71 -8.26
N PRO A 35 4.08 7.58 -8.79
CA PRO A 35 3.33 8.69 -9.38
C PRO A 35 2.86 9.74 -8.36
N GLY A 36 2.77 9.37 -7.08
CA GLY A 36 2.37 10.31 -6.02
C GLY A 36 3.58 10.99 -5.39
N ARG A 37 3.47 12.30 -5.11
CA ARG A 37 4.55 13.06 -4.46
C ARG A 37 4.92 12.52 -3.07
N SER A 38 3.97 11.96 -2.35
CA SER A 38 4.17 11.30 -1.04
C SER A 38 4.38 9.79 -1.15
N HIS A 39 4.51 9.25 -2.37
CA HIS A 39 4.75 7.84 -2.59
C HIS A 39 6.26 7.57 -2.63
N THR A 40 6.68 6.53 -1.94
CA THR A 40 8.04 6.02 -1.94
C THR A 40 8.09 4.65 -2.62
N SER A 41 9.19 4.36 -3.29
CA SER A 41 9.45 3.02 -3.82
C SER A 41 10.14 2.17 -2.76
N LEU A 42 9.50 1.07 -2.38
CA LEU A 42 10.06 0.08 -1.44
C LEU A 42 9.81 -1.32 -1.98
N ASN A 43 10.84 -2.17 -1.97
CA ASN A 43 10.78 -3.56 -2.42
C ASN A 43 10.12 -3.76 -3.82
N GLY A 44 10.35 -2.80 -4.72
CA GLY A 44 9.81 -2.81 -6.09
C GLY A 44 8.33 -2.43 -6.22
N GLY A 45 7.69 -2.01 -5.14
CA GLY A 45 6.31 -1.52 -5.11
C GLY A 45 6.24 -0.05 -4.68
N CYS A 46 5.10 0.58 -4.97
CA CYS A 46 4.81 1.94 -4.54
C CYS A 46 4.02 1.96 -3.24
N TRP A 47 4.49 2.76 -2.29
CA TRP A 47 3.97 2.84 -0.94
C TRP A 47 3.69 4.29 -0.58
N ARG A 48 2.60 4.55 0.14
CA ARG A 48 2.30 5.88 0.68
C ARG A 48 2.72 5.91 2.14
N ALA A 49 3.61 6.83 2.50
CA ALA A 49 3.94 7.06 3.90
C ALA A 49 2.73 7.71 4.59
N LEU A 50 2.33 7.15 5.73
CA LEU A 50 1.25 7.69 6.56
C LEU A 50 1.85 8.51 7.70
N GLU A 51 1.16 9.61 8.03
CA GLU A 51 1.52 10.43 9.19
C GLU A 51 1.00 9.76 10.45
N GLY A 52 1.83 9.67 11.49
CA GLY A 52 1.45 9.04 12.75
C GLY A 52 2.39 7.97 13.27
N GLY A 53 3.43 7.59 12.52
CA GLY A 53 4.40 6.58 12.98
C GLY A 53 3.82 5.16 13.02
N GLU A 54 4.52 4.23 13.67
CA GLU A 54 4.09 2.83 13.79
C GLU A 54 2.84 2.67 14.68
N GLU A 55 2.70 3.51 15.70
CA GLU A 55 1.62 3.49 16.70
C GLU A 55 0.22 3.77 16.12
N LYS A 56 0.14 4.33 14.91
CA LYS A 56 -1.11 4.57 14.19
C LYS A 56 -1.31 3.66 12.98
N CYS A 57 -0.45 2.66 12.81
CA CYS A 57 -0.53 1.74 11.67
C CYS A 57 -1.69 0.75 11.87
N ALA A 58 -2.66 0.77 10.97
CA ALA A 58 -3.80 -0.14 10.98
C ALA A 58 -3.41 -1.56 10.53
N GLU A 59 -4.29 -2.54 10.72
CA GLU A 59 -4.04 -3.96 10.40
C GLU A 59 -3.67 -4.22 8.93
N ASP A 60 -4.13 -3.39 7.99
CA ASP A 60 -3.83 -3.52 6.55
C ASP A 60 -2.62 -2.68 6.11
N GLU A 61 -1.88 -2.12 7.06
CA GLU A 61 -0.76 -1.22 6.84
C GLU A 61 0.56 -1.84 7.33
N TYR A 62 1.66 -1.36 6.76
CA TYR A 62 2.97 -1.99 6.88
C TYR A 62 3.94 -1.07 7.61
N VAL A 63 4.60 -1.57 8.65
CA VAL A 63 5.61 -0.81 9.38
C VAL A 63 6.99 -1.08 8.78
N HIS A 64 7.71 -0.01 8.47
CA HIS A 64 9.09 -0.10 8.02
C HIS A 64 9.92 1.05 8.58
N LYS A 65 10.99 0.72 9.30
CA LYS A 65 11.90 1.68 9.95
C LYS A 65 11.16 2.72 10.83
N GLY A 66 10.18 2.28 11.62
CA GLY A 66 9.40 3.13 12.52
C GLY A 66 8.39 4.06 11.83
N LYS A 67 8.06 3.80 10.56
CA LYS A 67 7.05 4.52 9.79
C LYS A 67 6.00 3.55 9.25
N CYS A 68 4.77 4.03 9.14
CA CYS A 68 3.68 3.28 8.57
C CYS A 68 3.51 3.56 7.07
N TYR A 69 3.23 2.52 6.29
CA TYR A 69 3.10 2.56 4.84
C TYR A 69 1.86 1.80 4.38
N ALA A 70 1.07 2.44 3.50
CA ALA A 70 -0.02 1.79 2.78
C ALA A 70 0.41 1.42 1.35
N PRO A 71 0.12 0.20 0.85
CA PRO A 71 0.40 -0.17 -0.52
C PRO A 71 -0.46 0.66 -1.49
N VAL A 72 0.16 1.16 -2.56
CA VAL A 72 -0.54 1.94 -3.59
C VAL A 72 -0.97 1.01 -4.70
N PHE A 73 -2.28 0.88 -4.89
CA PHE A 73 -2.87 0.21 -6.04
C PHE A 73 -3.21 1.24 -7.13
N PRO A 74 -3.13 0.87 -8.42
CA PRO A 74 -3.66 1.71 -9.49
C PRO A 74 -5.14 1.97 -9.21
N ARG A 75 -5.59 3.21 -9.36
CA ARG A 75 -7.02 3.49 -9.37
C ARG A 75 -7.61 2.68 -10.51
N GLY A 76 -8.45 1.70 -10.20
CA GLY A 76 -9.11 0.89 -11.21
C GLY A 76 -9.69 1.84 -12.25
N ARG A 77 -9.34 1.63 -13.52
CA ARG A 77 -10.04 2.25 -14.63
C ARG A 77 -11.53 1.99 -14.35
N GLN A 78 -12.33 3.04 -14.17
CA GLN A 78 -13.78 2.84 -14.11
C GLN A 78 -14.15 1.98 -15.32
N PRO A 79 -14.92 0.89 -15.15
CA PRO A 79 -15.37 0.13 -16.30
C PRO A 79 -16.09 1.11 -17.21
N THR A 80 -15.44 1.45 -18.32
CA THR A 80 -16.07 2.14 -19.43
C THR A 80 -16.80 1.02 -20.16
N SER A 81 -17.91 0.55 -19.58
CA SER A 81 -18.91 -0.11 -20.42
C SER A 81 -19.50 0.98 -21.29
N GLU A 82 -19.01 1.01 -22.52
CA GLU A 82 -19.56 1.78 -23.62
C GLU A 82 -21.03 1.42 -23.84
N SER A 83 -21.81 2.44 -24.21
CA SER A 83 -23.03 2.38 -25.04
C SER A 83 -24.33 1.80 -24.44
N SER A 84 -25.27 2.71 -24.17
CA SER A 84 -26.49 2.74 -24.99
C SER A 84 -26.99 4.17 -25.11
N LEU A 85 -26.70 4.80 -26.25
CA LEU A 85 -27.53 5.86 -26.81
C LEU A 85 -28.85 5.21 -27.25
N ASP A 86 -29.80 5.02 -26.33
CA ASP A 86 -31.20 4.90 -26.73
C ASP A 86 -32.12 5.17 -25.54
N ALA A 87 -32.60 6.41 -25.48
CA ALA A 87 -33.88 6.74 -24.85
C ALA A 87 -34.41 8.02 -25.49
N GLY A 88 -34.50 8.00 -26.84
CA GLY A 88 -35.63 8.67 -27.46
C GLY A 88 -36.84 7.81 -27.17
N SER A 89 -37.73 8.26 -26.28
CA SER A 89 -39.02 7.62 -26.07
C SER A 89 -40.16 8.63 -26.22
N PRO A 90 -41.32 8.14 -26.68
CA PRO A 90 -42.28 8.81 -27.57
C PRO A 90 -43.13 9.91 -26.93
#